data_AF-A0A7L2STF4-F1
#
_entry.id   AF-A0A7L2STF4-F1
#
_cell.length_a   1.000
_cell.length_b   1.000
_cell.length_c   1.000
_cell.angle_alpha   90.00
_cell.angle_beta   90.00
_cell.angle_gamma   90.00
#
_symmetry.space_group_name_H-M   'P 1'
#
loop_
_entity.id
_entity.type
_entity.pdbx_description
1 polymer ?
#
loop_
_entity_poly.entity_id
_entity_poly.type
_entity_poly.pdbx_seq_one_letter_code
_entity_poly.pdbx_strand_id
1 'polypeptide(L)'
;DCEVAPLPAVYQRQKSELSDGIAMLVAGNDRIQAIITQMEEICHTIEENSRRQKQHVGLRFDALYGILEERKKELLQSIAAEQEAKLQRVRGLIRQYGDHLEASSKLVESAIQAMEEPQMAVYLQHSKELLKKITDMSKVSMSSRPEPGYENMDHFSINVDYVAEMLRTIEFQTGA
;
A
#
# COMPACT_ATOMS: atom_id res chain seq x y z
N ASP A 1 81.61 -27.18 55.73
CA ASP A 1 81.99 -27.32 54.31
C ASP A 1 81.15 -26.39 53.46
N CYS A 2 81.80 -25.38 52.85
CA CYS A 2 81.15 -24.53 51.85
C CYS A 2 81.38 -25.17 50.48
N GLU A 3 80.34 -25.75 49.89
CA GLU A 3 80.38 -26.18 48.49
C GLU A 3 80.32 -24.94 47.58
N VAL A 4 81.43 -24.61 46.93
CA VAL A 4 81.50 -23.52 45.95
C VAL A 4 81.42 -24.14 44.55
N ALA A 5 80.30 -23.95 43.87
CA ALA A 5 80.13 -24.43 42.50
C ALA A 5 80.96 -23.57 41.50
N PRO A 6 81.63 -24.16 40.50
CA PRO A 6 82.35 -23.40 39.48
C PRO A 6 81.39 -22.50 38.69
N LEU A 7 81.75 -21.22 38.55
CA LEU A 7 80.94 -20.21 37.84
C LEU A 7 80.43 -20.66 36.44
N PRO A 8 81.23 -21.36 35.59
CA PRO A 8 80.74 -21.84 34.31
C PRO A 8 79.57 -22.84 34.40
N ALA A 9 79.56 -23.69 35.43
CA ALA A 9 78.50 -24.68 35.62
C ALA A 9 77.19 -24.01 36.07
N VAL A 10 77.27 -23.03 36.98
CA VAL A 10 76.13 -22.23 37.42
C VAL A 10 75.57 -21.39 36.25
N TYR A 11 76.45 -20.77 35.47
CA TYR A 11 76.08 -19.98 34.28
C TYR A 11 75.31 -20.82 33.24
N GLN A 12 75.83 -22.00 32.87
CA GLN A 12 75.16 -22.86 31.89
C GLN A 12 73.81 -23.38 32.40
N ARG A 13 73.73 -23.73 33.68
CA ARG A 13 72.46 -24.13 34.31
C ARG A 13 71.42 -23.02 34.24
N GLN A 14 71.76 -21.80 34.66
CA GLN A 14 70.83 -20.67 34.59
C GLN A 14 70.41 -20.35 33.15
N LYS A 15 71.32 -20.48 32.19
CA LYS A 15 71.00 -20.29 30.77
C LYS A 15 70.00 -21.34 30.25
N SER A 16 70.12 -22.60 30.68
CA SER A 16 69.16 -23.65 30.36
C SER A 16 67.79 -23.39 31.00
N GLU A 17 67.77 -23.08 32.31
CA GLU A 17 66.52 -22.78 33.04
C GLU A 17 65.79 -21.57 32.43
N LEU A 18 66.55 -20.53 32.03
CA LEU A 18 65.99 -19.38 31.32
C LEU A 18 65.44 -19.78 29.94
N SER A 19 66.16 -20.61 29.18
CA SER A 19 65.71 -21.10 27.87
C SER A 19 64.41 -21.91 27.98
N ASP A 20 64.31 -22.79 28.98
CA ASP A 20 63.10 -23.59 29.24
C ASP A 20 61.94 -22.69 29.68
N GLY A 21 62.21 -21.69 30.52
CA GLY A 21 61.26 -20.66 30.92
C GLY A 21 60.71 -19.87 29.72
N ILE A 22 61.57 -19.47 28.78
CA ILE A 22 61.17 -18.82 27.53
C ILE A 22 60.31 -19.76 26.70
N ALA A 23 60.69 -21.02 26.53
CA ALA A 23 59.92 -22.00 25.75
C ALA A 23 58.50 -22.20 26.32
N MET A 24 58.37 -22.30 27.64
CA MET A 24 57.06 -22.37 28.30
C MET A 24 56.21 -21.12 28.08
N LEU A 25 56.81 -19.92 28.15
CA LEU A 25 56.12 -18.66 27.88
C LEU A 25 55.65 -18.57 26.42
N VAL A 26 56.47 -18.99 25.46
CA VAL A 26 56.09 -19.03 24.04
C VAL A 26 54.88 -19.94 23.84
N ALA A 27 54.92 -21.16 24.37
CA ALA A 27 53.78 -22.08 24.30
C ALA A 27 52.52 -21.52 24.99
N GLY A 28 52.69 -20.82 26.12
CA GLY A 28 51.61 -20.11 26.81
C GLY A 28 51.00 -19.00 25.96
N ASN A 29 51.84 -18.21 25.28
CA ASN A 29 51.41 -17.14 24.39
C ASN A 29 50.67 -17.69 23.16
N ASP A 30 51.15 -18.77 22.55
CA ASP A 30 50.47 -19.43 21.42
C ASP A 30 49.07 -19.89 21.80
N ARG A 31 48.91 -20.42 23.02
CA ARG A 31 47.60 -20.80 23.56
C ARG A 31 46.70 -19.58 23.77
N ILE A 32 47.22 -18.48 24.33
CA ILE A 32 46.46 -17.24 24.51
C ILE A 32 46.03 -16.68 23.15
N GLN A 33 46.93 -16.68 22.16
CA GLN A 33 46.63 -16.22 20.81
C GLN A 33 45.52 -17.05 20.15
N ALA A 34 45.53 -18.38 20.33
CA ALA A 34 44.46 -19.25 19.84
C ALA A 34 43.10 -18.92 20.50
N ILE A 35 43.09 -18.61 21.81
CA ILE A 35 41.88 -18.18 22.52
C ILE A 35 41.39 -16.84 21.96
N ILE A 36 42.28 -15.87 21.72
CA ILE A 36 41.92 -14.57 21.14
C ILE A 36 41.24 -14.76 19.79
N THR A 37 41.82 -15.59 18.91
CA THR A 37 41.21 -15.86 17.60
C THR A 37 39.83 -16.51 17.71
N GLN A 38 39.64 -17.47 18.62
CA GLN A 38 38.31 -18.05 18.88
C GLN A 38 37.32 -17.00 19.40
N MET A 39 37.75 -16.08 20.25
CA MET A 39 36.91 -15.00 20.74
C MET A 39 36.51 -14.02 19.61
N GLU A 40 37.41 -13.72 18.68
CA GLU A 40 37.12 -12.90 17.51
C GLU A 40 36.09 -13.57 16.59
N GLU A 41 36.17 -14.88 16.39
CA GLU A 41 35.17 -15.66 15.63
C GLU A 41 33.79 -15.66 16.31
N ILE A 42 33.76 -15.78 17.64
CA ILE A 42 32.52 -15.66 18.43
C ILE A 42 31.90 -14.27 18.26
N CYS A 43 32.71 -13.20 18.35
CA CYS A 43 32.23 -11.83 18.12
C CYS A 43 31.59 -11.69 16.74
N HIS A 44 32.27 -12.19 15.70
CA HIS A 44 31.73 -12.15 14.34
C HIS A 44 30.40 -12.91 14.22
N THR A 45 30.32 -14.09 14.83
CA THR A 45 29.10 -14.91 14.84
C THR A 45 27.95 -14.21 15.56
N ILE A 46 28.20 -13.53 16.67
CA ILE A 46 27.20 -12.75 17.41
C ILE A 46 26.65 -11.61 16.53
N GLU A 47 27.53 -10.89 15.83
CA GLU A 47 27.13 -9.80 14.93
C GLU A 47 26.26 -10.31 13.78
N GLU A 48 26.66 -11.41 13.13
CA GLU A 48 25.89 -12.00 12.04
C GLU A 48 24.52 -12.50 12.53
N ASN A 49 24.48 -13.18 13.67
CA ASN A 49 23.24 -13.65 14.29
C ASN A 49 22.29 -12.49 14.59
N SER A 50 22.80 -11.41 15.18
CA SER A 50 22.04 -10.20 15.48
C SER A 50 21.48 -9.57 14.20
N ARG A 51 22.31 -9.40 13.17
CA ARG A 51 21.89 -8.86 11.87
C ARG A 51 20.77 -9.69 11.25
N ARG A 52 20.93 -11.02 11.22
CA ARG A 52 19.95 -11.95 10.68
C ARG A 52 18.63 -11.90 11.45
N GLN A 53 18.67 -11.87 12.78
CA GLN A 53 17.46 -11.79 13.61
C GLN A 53 16.72 -10.46 13.39
N LYS A 54 17.45 -9.34 13.33
CA LYS A 54 16.88 -8.03 13.00
C LYS A 54 16.17 -8.04 11.65
N GLN A 55 16.78 -8.63 10.63
CA GLN A 55 16.17 -8.78 9.31
C GLN A 55 14.90 -9.65 9.36
N HIS A 56 14.95 -10.78 10.07
CA HIS A 56 13.79 -11.67 10.19
C HIS A 56 12.59 -10.97 10.86
N VAL A 57 12.83 -10.24 11.95
CA VAL A 57 11.77 -9.47 12.63
C VAL A 57 11.25 -8.36 11.73
N GLY A 58 12.14 -7.63 11.03
CA GLY A 58 11.74 -6.61 10.06
C GLY A 58 10.77 -7.14 9.01
N LEU A 59 11.09 -8.29 8.39
CA LEU A 59 10.23 -8.93 7.40
C LEU A 59 8.83 -9.29 7.92
N ARG A 60 8.68 -9.59 9.22
CA ARG A 60 7.36 -9.86 9.82
C ARG A 60 6.49 -8.60 9.87
N PHE A 61 7.08 -7.46 10.22
CA PHE A 61 6.38 -6.17 10.19
C PHE A 61 6.08 -5.72 8.76
N ASP A 62 7.02 -5.90 7.84
CA ASP A 62 6.81 -5.58 6.42
C ASP A 62 5.64 -6.37 5.83
N ALA A 63 5.47 -7.64 6.23
CA ALA A 63 4.30 -8.43 5.84
C ALA A 63 2.98 -7.84 6.36
N LEU A 64 2.93 -7.36 7.61
CA LEU A 64 1.74 -6.69 8.16
C LEU A 64 1.42 -5.39 7.40
N TYR A 65 2.44 -4.58 7.09
CA TYR A 65 2.27 -3.38 6.25
C TYR A 65 1.74 -3.74 4.86
N GLY A 66 2.26 -4.80 4.24
CA GLY A 66 1.80 -5.29 2.95
C GLY A 66 0.32 -5.65 2.96
N ILE A 67 -0.14 -6.39 3.97
CA ILE A 67 -1.56 -6.74 4.14
C ILE A 67 -2.41 -5.47 4.28
N LEU A 68 -2.00 -4.52 5.14
CA LEU A 68 -2.76 -3.30 5.36
C LEU A 68 -2.88 -2.45 4.08
N GLU A 69 -1.79 -2.34 3.31
CA GLU A 69 -1.78 -1.58 2.06
C GLU A 69 -2.64 -2.25 0.98
N GLU A 70 -2.66 -3.59 0.92
CA GLU A 70 -3.56 -4.34 0.02
C GLU A 70 -5.03 -4.03 0.33
N ARG A 71 -5.44 -4.12 1.60
CA ARG A 71 -6.83 -3.87 2.03
C ARG A 71 -7.26 -2.42 1.77
N LYS A 72 -6.35 -1.47 1.96
CA LYS A 72 -6.56 -0.06 1.60
C LYS A 72 -6.77 0.10 0.09
N LYS A 73 -5.95 -0.55 -0.75
CA LYS A 73 -6.11 -0.50 -2.21
C LYS A 73 -7.45 -1.07 -2.67
N GLU A 74 -7.87 -2.21 -2.13
CA GLU A 74 -9.17 -2.83 -2.43
C GLU A 74 -10.34 -1.86 -2.16
N LEU A 75 -10.32 -1.21 -0.99
CA LEU A 75 -11.35 -0.24 -0.63
C LEU A 75 -11.36 0.98 -1.57
N LEU A 76 -10.18 1.54 -1.85
CA LEU A 76 -10.06 2.68 -2.77
C LEU A 76 -10.50 2.33 -4.19
N GLN A 77 -10.22 1.12 -4.66
CA GLN A 77 -10.70 0.62 -5.95
C GLN A 77 -12.23 0.49 -5.98
N SER A 78 -12.83 0.03 -4.89
CA SER A 78 -14.30 -0.07 -4.76
C SER A 78 -14.97 1.30 -4.82
N ILE A 79 -14.40 2.29 -4.10
CA ILE A 79 -14.86 3.69 -4.14
C ILE A 79 -14.77 4.24 -5.57
N ALA A 80 -13.62 4.05 -6.23
CA ALA A 80 -13.41 4.55 -7.59
C ALA A 80 -14.37 3.91 -8.60
N ALA A 81 -14.62 2.60 -8.48
CA ALA A 81 -15.54 1.87 -9.35
C ALA A 81 -16.98 2.38 -9.20
N GLU A 82 -17.45 2.58 -7.97
CA GLU A 82 -18.79 3.12 -7.72
C GLU A 82 -18.91 4.58 -8.19
N GLN A 83 -17.89 5.40 -7.93
CA GLN A 83 -17.83 6.78 -8.42
C GLN A 83 -17.97 6.83 -9.95
N GLU A 84 -17.19 6.02 -10.67
CA GLU A 84 -17.23 5.99 -12.13
C GLU A 84 -18.59 5.51 -12.64
N ALA A 85 -19.14 4.43 -12.07
CA ALA A 85 -20.49 3.96 -12.42
C ALA A 85 -21.55 5.05 -12.19
N LYS A 86 -21.44 5.77 -11.06
CA LYS A 86 -22.35 6.86 -10.73
C LYS A 86 -22.29 7.99 -11.74
N LEU A 87 -21.08 8.44 -12.07
CA LEU A 87 -20.82 9.48 -13.06
C LEU A 87 -21.28 9.07 -14.45
N GLN A 88 -21.03 7.84 -14.88
CA GLN A 88 -21.46 7.33 -16.18
C GLN A 88 -22.98 7.40 -16.33
N ARG A 89 -23.73 6.97 -15.32
CA ARG A 89 -25.19 7.05 -15.32
C ARG A 89 -25.67 8.50 -15.38
N VAL A 90 -25.12 9.41 -14.58
CA VAL A 90 -25.51 10.84 -14.60
C VAL A 90 -25.19 11.49 -15.94
N ARG A 91 -24.01 11.24 -16.49
CA ARG A 91 -23.61 11.72 -17.83
C ARG A 91 -24.55 11.18 -18.92
N GLY A 92 -24.94 9.91 -18.82
CA GLY A 92 -25.92 9.30 -19.71
C GLY A 92 -27.28 10.00 -19.66
N LEU A 93 -27.75 10.35 -18.46
CA LEU A 93 -28.99 11.10 -18.28
C LEU A 93 -28.90 12.53 -18.83
N ILE A 94 -27.80 13.24 -18.56
CA ILE A 94 -27.55 14.57 -19.13
C ILE A 94 -27.65 14.53 -20.66
N ARG A 95 -27.02 13.52 -21.29
CA ARG A 95 -27.09 13.34 -22.74
C ARG A 95 -28.53 13.09 -23.21
N GLN A 96 -29.26 12.18 -22.56
CA GLN A 96 -30.66 11.90 -22.90
C GLN A 96 -31.55 13.15 -22.79
N TYR A 97 -31.38 13.96 -21.74
CA TYR A 97 -32.10 15.21 -21.60
C TYR A 97 -31.68 16.24 -22.65
N GLY A 98 -30.39 16.29 -23.02
CA GLY A 98 -29.90 17.13 -24.11
C GLY A 98 -30.52 16.75 -25.46
N ASP A 99 -30.52 15.46 -25.80
CA ASP A 99 -31.11 14.94 -27.04
C ASP A 99 -32.64 15.21 -27.09
N HIS A 100 -33.34 15.03 -25.96
CA HIS A 100 -34.78 15.33 -25.86
C HIS A 100 -35.05 16.84 -26.01
N LEU A 101 -34.24 17.69 -25.38
CA LEU A 101 -34.35 19.15 -25.49
C LEU A 101 -34.11 19.62 -26.93
N GLU A 102 -33.10 19.08 -27.62
CA GLU A 102 -32.82 19.41 -29.03
C GLU A 102 -34.00 19.01 -29.92
N ALA A 103 -34.54 17.81 -29.76
CA ALA A 103 -35.71 17.35 -30.51
C ALA A 103 -36.94 18.24 -30.25
N SER A 104 -37.16 18.62 -28.99
CA SER A 104 -38.24 19.54 -28.61
C SER A 104 -38.05 20.93 -29.21
N SER A 105 -36.82 21.46 -29.25
CA SER A 105 -36.52 22.76 -29.86
C SER A 105 -36.83 22.76 -31.36
N LYS A 106 -36.36 21.74 -32.10
CA LYS A 106 -36.66 21.58 -33.53
C LYS A 106 -38.16 21.49 -33.81
N LEU A 107 -38.90 20.81 -32.93
CA LEU A 107 -40.33 20.69 -33.07
C LEU A 107 -41.06 22.02 -32.82
N VAL A 108 -40.59 22.82 -31.86
CA VAL A 108 -41.07 24.19 -31.63
C VAL A 108 -40.79 25.08 -32.85
N GLU A 109 -39.56 25.06 -33.39
CA GLU A 109 -39.20 25.80 -34.61
C GLU A 109 -40.09 25.42 -35.80
N SER A 110 -40.30 24.11 -36.00
CA SER A 110 -41.19 23.60 -37.06
C SER A 110 -42.65 24.05 -36.86
N ALA A 111 -43.11 24.12 -35.62
CA ALA A 111 -44.46 24.60 -35.29
C ALA A 111 -44.60 26.10 -35.58
N ILE A 112 -43.60 26.91 -35.23
CA ILE A 112 -43.57 28.35 -35.54
C ILE A 112 -43.59 28.57 -37.05
N GLN A 113 -42.73 27.88 -37.81
CA GLN A 113 -42.71 27.97 -39.28
C GLN A 113 -44.05 27.57 -39.90
N ALA A 114 -44.68 26.50 -39.39
CA ALA A 114 -46.00 26.09 -39.87
C ALA A 114 -47.07 27.17 -39.60
N MET A 115 -46.98 27.94 -38.52
CA MET A 115 -47.91 29.03 -38.21
C MET A 115 -47.78 30.23 -39.17
N GLU A 116 -46.67 30.33 -39.91
CA GLU A 116 -46.44 31.37 -40.92
C GLU A 116 -46.91 30.94 -42.32
N GLU A 117 -47.42 29.72 -42.50
CA GLU A 117 -47.85 29.18 -43.79
C GLU A 117 -49.08 29.93 -44.37
N PRO A 118 -48.93 30.64 -45.51
CA PRO A 118 -50.02 31.42 -46.09
C PRO A 118 -51.10 30.55 -46.76
N GLN A 119 -50.79 29.32 -47.16
CA GLN A 119 -51.71 28.44 -47.88
C GLN A 119 -52.49 27.56 -46.88
N MET A 120 -53.76 27.89 -46.66
CA MET A 120 -54.62 27.19 -45.68
C MET A 120 -54.67 25.67 -45.83
N ALA A 121 -54.70 25.15 -47.07
CA ALA A 121 -54.73 23.71 -47.31
C ALA A 121 -53.44 23.01 -46.85
N VAL A 122 -52.28 23.64 -47.10
CA VAL A 122 -50.95 23.13 -46.70
C VAL A 122 -50.81 23.18 -45.17
N TYR A 123 -51.22 24.29 -44.56
CA TYR A 123 -51.26 24.43 -43.09
C TYR A 123 -52.08 23.32 -42.42
N LEU A 124 -53.31 23.09 -42.90
CA LEU A 124 -54.20 22.07 -42.33
C LEU A 124 -53.64 20.65 -42.51
N GLN A 125 -52.92 20.39 -43.61
CA GLN A 125 -52.26 19.11 -43.86
C GLN A 125 -51.12 18.85 -42.85
N HIS A 126 -50.32 19.86 -42.52
CA HIS A 126 -49.13 19.69 -41.66
C HIS A 126 -49.45 19.84 -40.16
N SER A 127 -50.38 20.71 -39.78
CA SER A 127 -50.71 21.04 -38.38
C SER A 127 -51.16 19.84 -37.56
N LYS A 128 -51.96 18.93 -38.14
CA LYS A 128 -52.47 17.74 -37.44
C LYS A 128 -51.33 16.78 -37.04
N GLU A 129 -50.33 16.61 -37.90
CA GLU A 129 -49.16 15.77 -37.61
C GLU A 129 -48.24 16.43 -36.57
N LEU A 130 -48.01 17.73 -36.70
CA LEU A 130 -47.24 18.53 -35.75
C LEU A 130 -47.84 18.51 -34.34
N LEU A 131 -49.15 18.74 -34.21
CA LEU A 131 -49.86 18.66 -32.92
C LEU A 131 -49.74 17.30 -32.26
N LYS A 132 -49.80 16.22 -33.06
CA LYS A 132 -49.58 14.86 -32.56
C LYS A 132 -48.15 14.70 -32.02
N LYS A 133 -47.13 15.09 -32.79
CA LYS A 133 -45.71 15.03 -32.36
C LYS A 133 -45.48 15.83 -31.07
N ILE A 134 -46.06 17.02 -30.94
CA ILE A 134 -45.94 17.87 -29.75
C ILE A 134 -46.57 17.16 -28.54
N THR A 135 -47.77 16.62 -28.72
CA THR A 135 -48.49 15.90 -27.67
C THR A 135 -47.70 14.68 -27.21
N ASP A 136 -47.13 13.91 -28.14
CA ASP A 136 -46.36 12.72 -27.83
C ASP A 136 -45.04 13.07 -27.10
N MET A 137 -44.34 14.12 -27.54
CA MET A 137 -43.08 14.56 -26.93
C MET A 137 -43.27 15.15 -25.53
N SER A 138 -44.40 15.81 -25.26
CA SER A 138 -44.74 16.40 -23.95
C SER A 138 -44.92 15.37 -22.83
N LYS A 139 -45.21 14.10 -23.17
CA LYS A 139 -45.48 13.02 -22.21
C LYS A 139 -44.21 12.32 -21.69
N VAL A 140 -43.04 12.56 -22.30
CA VAL A 140 -41.79 11.81 -22.05
C VAL A 140 -41.01 12.32 -20.81
N SER A 141 -41.54 13.30 -20.07
CA SER A 141 -40.70 14.28 -19.36
C SER A 141 -40.10 13.90 -18.00
N MET A 142 -40.47 12.81 -17.31
CA MET A 142 -40.14 12.72 -15.86
C MET A 142 -39.63 11.38 -15.30
N SER A 143 -39.49 10.30 -16.08
CA SER A 143 -39.18 8.97 -15.52
C SER A 143 -37.69 8.69 -15.25
N SER A 144 -36.78 9.58 -15.62
CA SER A 144 -35.34 9.27 -15.74
C SER A 144 -34.42 10.02 -14.76
N ARG A 145 -34.93 10.65 -13.71
CA ARG A 145 -34.06 11.32 -12.72
C ARG A 145 -33.37 10.29 -11.79
N PRO A 146 -32.12 10.52 -11.35
CA PRO A 146 -31.55 9.73 -10.28
C PRO A 146 -32.38 9.84 -9.00
N GLU A 147 -32.35 8.79 -8.19
CA GLU A 147 -33.00 8.76 -6.89
C GLU A 147 -32.41 9.84 -5.95
N PRO A 148 -33.19 10.39 -5.01
CA PRO A 148 -32.65 11.30 -4.00
C PRO A 148 -31.50 10.66 -3.21
N GLY A 149 -30.38 11.38 -3.06
CA GLY A 149 -29.19 10.88 -2.37
C GLY A 149 -28.31 9.96 -3.20
N TYR A 150 -28.53 9.87 -4.51
CA TYR A 150 -27.70 9.09 -5.43
C TYR A 150 -26.20 9.43 -5.36
N GLU A 151 -25.86 10.67 -5.02
CA GLU A 151 -24.50 11.17 -4.84
C GLU A 151 -23.82 10.66 -3.55
N ASN A 152 -24.56 10.09 -2.60
CA ASN A 152 -24.04 9.64 -1.31
C ASN A 152 -22.99 8.53 -1.49
N MET A 153 -21.84 8.67 -0.82
CA MET A 153 -20.76 7.67 -0.80
C MET A 153 -20.36 7.27 0.64
N ASP A 154 -21.12 7.68 1.64
CA ASP A 154 -20.79 7.56 3.07
C ASP A 154 -20.87 6.11 3.59
N HIS A 155 -21.48 5.19 2.81
CA HIS A 155 -21.44 3.76 3.13
C HIS A 155 -20.03 3.17 3.05
N PHE A 156 -19.10 3.83 2.34
CA PHE A 156 -17.67 3.50 2.43
C PHE A 156 -17.10 4.01 3.75
N SER A 157 -17.20 3.18 4.78
CA SER A 157 -16.63 3.46 6.11
C SER A 157 -15.80 2.26 6.59
N ILE A 158 -14.77 2.55 7.38
CA ILE A 158 -13.94 1.55 8.04
C ILE A 158 -13.74 1.89 9.50
N ASN A 159 -13.84 0.89 10.37
CA ASN A 159 -13.34 0.97 11.74
C ASN A 159 -12.03 0.19 11.81
N VAL A 160 -10.95 0.87 12.23
CA VAL A 160 -9.62 0.29 12.38
C VAL A 160 -9.18 0.17 13.83
N ASP A 161 -10.04 0.52 14.79
CA ASP A 161 -9.70 0.62 16.22
C ASP A 161 -9.29 -0.74 16.78
N TYR A 162 -10.05 -1.79 16.46
CA TYR A 162 -9.72 -3.15 16.90
C TYR A 162 -8.38 -3.63 16.34
N VAL A 163 -8.12 -3.38 15.06
CA VAL A 163 -6.84 -3.77 14.42
C VAL A 163 -5.69 -2.97 15.01
N ALA A 164 -5.88 -1.67 15.26
CA ALA A 164 -4.89 -0.83 15.92
C ALA A 164 -4.56 -1.35 17.32
N GLU A 165 -5.57 -1.76 18.09
CA GLU A 165 -5.37 -2.33 19.44
C GLU A 165 -4.65 -3.69 19.39
N MET A 166 -5.03 -4.55 18.43
CA MET A 166 -4.30 -5.80 18.16
C MET A 166 -2.82 -5.56 17.82
N LEU A 167 -2.51 -4.50 17.06
CA LEU A 167 -1.13 -4.15 16.73
C LEU A 167 -0.37 -3.58 17.95
N ARG A 168 -1.03 -2.83 18.84
CA ARG A 168 -0.42 -2.32 20.09
C ARG A 168 -0.08 -3.42 21.09
N THR A 169 -0.85 -4.52 21.06
CA THR A 169 -0.69 -5.66 21.97
C THR A 169 0.28 -6.72 21.45
N ILE A 170 1.02 -6.46 20.36
CA ILE A 170 2.07 -7.36 19.89
C ILE A 170 3.16 -7.49 20.96
N GLU A 171 3.29 -8.70 21.52
CA GLU A 171 4.34 -9.03 22.48
C GLU A 171 5.63 -9.46 21.77
N PHE A 172 6.75 -8.90 22.20
CA PHE A 172 8.07 -9.30 21.72
C PHE A 172 8.63 -10.40 22.61
N GLN A 173 8.72 -11.63 22.09
CA GLN A 173 9.41 -12.70 22.77
C GLN A 173 10.93 -12.47 22.67
N THR A 174 11.52 -11.91 23.72
CA THR A 174 12.96 -12.02 23.95
C THR A 174 13.21 -13.37 24.59
N GLY A 175 14.01 -14.23 23.96
CA GLY A 175 14.29 -15.59 24.47
C GLY A 175 14.71 -15.58 25.94
N ALA A 176 14.26 -16.58 26.70
CA ALA A 176 14.63 -16.82 28.09
C ALA A 176 16.14 -17.08 28.25
#